data_AF-A0A7K9SF39-F1
#
_entry.id   AF-A0A7K9SF39-F1
#
_cell.length_a   1.000
_cell.length_b   1.000
_cell.length_c   1.000
_cell.angle_alpha   90.00
_cell.angle_beta   90.00
_cell.angle_gamma   90.00
#
_symmetry.space_group_name_H-M   'P 1'
#
loop_
_entity.id
_entity.type
_entity.pdbx_description
1 polymer ?
#
loop_
_entity_poly.entity_id
_entity_poly.type
_entity_poly.pdbx_seq_one_letter_code
_entity_poly.pdbx_strand_id
1 'polypeptide(L)'
;SPDHGPADGGSRRERTPKIYTKTGDAGFSSTYTGERRPKDDQIFTALGTTDELSSVIGLAAEFGSEKGHTFVEQLHKVQCMLQDVGSNLATPLSSAREPHLKRTSFSEKPVLELEQWIDSYTEQLPPLRAFILPVGGRSSSALHLSRAVCRRAERCVVPLVQAGEADPNVAKYLNRLSDFLFVLARYAAMREGKEEKIYVRPEP
;
A
#
# COMPACT_ATOMS: atom_id res chain seq x y z
N SER A 1 -22.90 -11.18 -64.81
CA SER A 1 -21.51 -10.69 -64.80
C SER A 1 -21.50 -9.27 -65.34
N PRO A 2 -20.69 -8.33 -64.82
CA PRO A 2 -19.69 -8.37 -63.73
C PRO A 2 -20.18 -7.49 -62.54
N ASP A 3 -19.50 -7.20 -61.43
CA ASP A 3 -18.11 -7.32 -61.02
C ASP A 3 -18.08 -7.35 -59.48
N HIS A 4 -17.38 -8.31 -58.87
CA HIS A 4 -17.16 -8.40 -57.43
C HIS A 4 -15.79 -7.78 -57.11
N GLY A 5 -15.79 -6.50 -56.72
CA GLY A 5 -14.62 -5.90 -56.08
C GLY A 5 -14.54 -6.36 -54.61
N PRO A 6 -13.35 -6.74 -54.09
CA PRO A 6 -13.23 -7.10 -52.68
C PRO A 6 -13.30 -5.82 -51.85
N ALA A 7 -14.29 -5.75 -50.95
CA ALA A 7 -14.29 -4.75 -49.90
C ALA A 7 -13.12 -5.07 -48.96
N ASP A 8 -12.07 -4.27 -49.09
CA ASP A 8 -10.85 -4.29 -48.29
C ASP A 8 -11.21 -4.29 -46.80
N GLY A 9 -11.02 -5.45 -46.17
CA GLY A 9 -11.15 -5.65 -44.73
C GLY A 9 -10.00 -4.96 -44.04
N GLY A 10 -10.09 -3.63 -43.93
CA GLY A 10 -9.16 -2.79 -43.18
C GLY A 10 -9.14 -3.22 -41.71
N SER A 11 -8.21 -4.11 -41.37
CA SER A 11 -7.85 -4.44 -40.00
C SER A 11 -7.50 -3.16 -39.26
N ARG A 12 -8.43 -2.69 -38.42
CA ARG A 12 -8.19 -1.58 -37.49
C ARG A 12 -7.19 -2.09 -36.46
N ARG A 13 -5.89 -1.86 -36.70
CA ARG A 13 -4.83 -2.13 -35.72
C ARG A 13 -5.17 -1.35 -34.45
N GLU A 14 -5.62 -2.06 -33.41
CA GLU A 14 -5.71 -1.51 -32.07
C GLU A 14 -4.30 -1.05 -31.67
N ARG A 15 -4.11 0.27 -31.63
CA ARG A 15 -2.86 0.83 -31.15
C ARG A 15 -2.80 0.57 -29.66
N THR A 16 -1.99 -0.40 -29.25
CA THR A 16 -1.63 -0.60 -27.85
C THR A 16 -1.04 0.72 -27.33
N PRO A 17 -1.67 1.39 -26.35
CA PRO A 17 -1.15 2.63 -25.81
C PRO A 17 0.23 2.37 -25.21
N LYS A 18 1.22 3.19 -25.59
CA LYS A 18 2.55 3.11 -25.01
C LYS A 18 2.47 3.52 -23.54
N ILE A 19 3.10 2.73 -22.67
CA ILE A 19 3.14 3.00 -21.23
C ILE A 19 3.90 4.29 -20.91
N TYR A 20 4.95 4.62 -21.68
CA TYR A 20 5.75 5.84 -21.49
C TYR A 20 5.26 7.01 -22.36
N THR A 21 5.16 8.20 -21.76
CA THR A 21 4.78 9.45 -22.45
C THR A 21 5.94 10.44 -22.61
N LYS A 22 7.04 10.26 -21.88
CA LYS A 22 8.20 11.18 -21.77
C LYS A 22 7.89 12.56 -21.17
N THR A 23 6.65 12.81 -20.72
CA THR A 23 6.26 14.11 -20.14
C THR A 23 6.95 14.42 -18.81
N GLY A 24 7.51 13.39 -18.16
CA GLY A 24 8.22 13.51 -16.89
C GLY A 24 9.75 13.47 -16.98
N ASP A 25 10.34 13.51 -18.17
CA ASP A 25 11.80 13.45 -18.38
C ASP A 25 12.51 14.69 -17.81
N ALA A 26 11.82 15.84 -17.75
CA ALA A 26 12.31 17.06 -17.14
C ALA A 26 12.20 17.08 -15.60
N GLY A 27 11.84 15.96 -14.96
CA GLY A 27 11.75 15.87 -13.50
C GLY A 27 10.42 16.34 -12.90
N PHE A 28 9.37 16.55 -13.70
CA PHE A 28 8.05 16.98 -13.23
C PHE A 28 6.99 15.89 -13.43
N SER A 29 5.96 15.86 -12.60
CA SER A 29 4.79 15.00 -12.76
C SER A 29 3.50 15.78 -12.47
N SER A 30 2.34 15.17 -12.71
CA SER A 30 1.03 15.79 -12.45
C SER A 30 0.31 15.08 -11.30
N THR A 31 -0.32 15.86 -10.44
CA THR A 31 -1.31 15.37 -9.46
C THR A 31 -2.63 15.02 -10.18
N TYR A 32 -3.58 14.41 -9.48
CA TYR A 32 -4.93 14.14 -9.99
C TYR A 32 -5.77 15.41 -10.19
N THR A 33 -5.37 16.54 -9.61
CA THR A 33 -5.99 17.84 -9.86
C THR A 33 -5.48 18.50 -11.15
N GLY A 34 -4.48 17.90 -11.80
CA GLY A 34 -3.84 18.40 -13.02
C GLY A 34 -2.67 19.35 -12.75
N GLU A 35 -2.40 19.67 -11.47
CA GLU A 35 -1.27 20.51 -11.07
C GLU A 35 0.06 19.82 -11.37
N ARG A 36 0.99 20.53 -12.01
CA ARG A 36 2.35 20.03 -12.26
C ARG A 36 3.29 20.43 -11.14
N ARG A 37 3.95 19.44 -10.55
CA ARG A 37 4.91 19.61 -9.45
C ARG A 37 6.22 18.87 -9.77
N PRO A 38 7.37 19.30 -9.21
CA PRO A 38 8.62 18.56 -9.36
C PRO A 38 8.50 17.20 -8.66
N LYS A 39 9.19 16.17 -9.16
CA LYS A 39 9.04 14.77 -8.68
C LYS A 39 9.55 14.54 -7.25
N ASP A 40 10.32 15.46 -6.71
CA ASP A 40 10.81 15.46 -5.33
C ASP A 40 9.85 16.17 -4.34
N ASP A 41 8.71 16.69 -4.82
CA ASP A 41 7.64 17.20 -3.97
C ASP A 41 7.16 16.13 -2.97
N GLN A 42 6.78 16.57 -1.76
CA GLN A 42 6.34 15.70 -0.67
C GLN A 42 5.15 14.80 -1.06
N ILE A 43 4.27 15.28 -1.93
CA ILE A 43 3.15 14.48 -2.47
C ILE A 43 3.69 13.25 -3.20
N PHE A 44 4.66 13.41 -4.09
CA PHE A 44 5.21 12.28 -4.84
C PHE A 44 6.10 11.38 -3.96
N THR A 45 6.75 11.95 -2.95
CA THR A 45 7.46 11.15 -1.94
C THR A 45 6.49 10.24 -1.18
N ALA A 46 5.35 10.78 -0.73
CA ALA A 46 4.32 10.01 -0.03
C ALA A 46 3.67 8.96 -0.95
N LEU A 47 3.38 9.32 -2.21
CA LEU A 47 2.85 8.40 -3.21
C LEU A 47 3.80 7.24 -3.50
N GLY A 48 5.06 7.54 -3.81
CA GLY A 48 6.07 6.53 -4.12
C GLY A 48 6.34 5.60 -2.93
N THR A 49 6.35 6.12 -1.71
CA THR A 49 6.53 5.30 -0.51
C THR A 49 5.31 4.41 -0.24
N THR A 50 4.10 4.85 -0.58
CA THR A 50 2.88 4.04 -0.49
C THR A 50 2.87 2.93 -1.55
N ASP A 51 3.34 3.22 -2.76
CA ASP A 51 3.52 2.21 -3.81
C ASP A 51 4.59 1.16 -3.45
N GLU A 52 5.69 1.60 -2.84
CA GLU A 52 6.71 0.70 -2.29
C GLU A 52 6.13 -0.21 -1.19
N LEU A 53 5.30 0.35 -0.29
CA LEU A 53 4.59 -0.45 0.71
C LEU A 53 3.71 -1.52 0.06
N SER A 54 2.90 -1.14 -0.93
CA SER A 54 2.02 -2.08 -1.64
C SER A 54 2.82 -3.19 -2.31
N SER A 55 3.96 -2.85 -2.92
CA SER A 55 4.86 -3.82 -3.56
C SER A 55 5.45 -4.84 -2.58
N VAL A 56 5.91 -4.37 -1.40
CA VAL A 56 6.48 -5.24 -0.37
C VAL A 56 5.39 -6.08 0.31
N ILE A 57 4.16 -5.58 0.45
CA ILE A 57 3.01 -6.37 0.88
C ILE A 57 2.70 -7.49 -0.13
N GLY A 58 2.79 -7.22 -1.43
CA GLY A 58 2.65 -8.25 -2.47
C GLY A 58 3.67 -9.38 -2.29
N LEU A 59 4.94 -9.06 -2.01
CA LEU A 59 5.95 -10.08 -1.71
C LEU A 59 5.62 -10.89 -0.44
N ALA A 60 5.10 -10.24 0.60
CA ALA A 60 4.65 -10.94 1.81
C ALA A 60 3.45 -11.86 1.54
N ALA A 61 2.54 -11.46 0.63
CA ALA A 61 1.41 -12.26 0.20
C ALA A 61 1.84 -13.52 -0.56
N GLU A 62 2.85 -13.43 -1.44
CA GLU A 62 3.43 -14.61 -2.13
C GLU A 62 3.97 -15.63 -1.14
N PHE A 63 4.79 -15.21 -0.16
CA PHE A 63 5.26 -16.12 0.89
C PHE A 63 4.12 -16.66 1.75
N GLY A 64 3.11 -15.84 1.99
CA GLY A 64 1.88 -16.26 2.68
C GLY A 64 1.15 -17.39 1.95
N SER A 65 1.01 -17.23 0.63
CA SER A 65 0.34 -18.16 -0.28
C SER A 65 1.08 -19.50 -0.38
N GLU A 66 2.42 -19.49 -0.50
CA GLU A 66 3.27 -20.69 -0.48
C GLU A 66 3.05 -21.55 0.79
N LYS A 67 2.60 -20.93 1.87
CA LYS A 67 2.34 -21.57 3.17
C LYS A 67 0.86 -21.86 3.44
N GLY A 68 -0.02 -21.50 2.50
CA GLY A 68 -1.47 -21.71 2.63
C GLY A 68 -2.13 -20.83 3.69
N HIS A 69 -1.58 -19.64 3.96
CA HIS A 69 -2.20 -18.71 4.90
C HIS A 69 -3.42 -18.02 4.30
N THR A 70 -4.51 -17.95 5.07
CA THR A 70 -5.76 -17.30 4.64
C THR A 70 -5.72 -15.77 4.68
N PHE A 71 -4.78 -15.17 5.42
CA PHE A 71 -4.63 -13.71 5.48
C PHE A 71 -4.20 -13.08 4.15
N VAL A 72 -3.82 -13.89 3.15
CA VAL A 72 -3.41 -13.41 1.81
C VAL A 72 -4.50 -12.55 1.18
N GLU A 73 -5.77 -12.93 1.30
CA GLU A 73 -6.90 -12.13 0.80
C GLU A 73 -7.04 -10.78 1.52
N GLN A 74 -6.70 -10.72 2.81
CA GLN A 74 -6.67 -9.45 3.54
C GLN A 74 -5.50 -8.58 3.07
N LEU A 75 -4.34 -9.17 2.76
CA LEU A 75 -3.20 -8.43 2.19
C LEU A 75 -3.54 -7.87 0.80
N HIS A 76 -4.22 -8.63 -0.05
CA HIS A 76 -4.73 -8.12 -1.33
C HIS A 76 -5.72 -6.96 -1.13
N LYS A 77 -6.64 -7.10 -0.17
CA LYS A 77 -7.55 -6.01 0.19
C LYS A 77 -6.80 -4.77 0.68
N VAL A 78 -5.74 -4.94 1.47
CA VAL A 78 -4.86 -3.84 1.88
C VAL A 78 -4.19 -3.18 0.67
N GLN A 79 -3.69 -3.93 -0.32
CA GLN A 79 -3.11 -3.34 -1.53
C GLN A 79 -4.12 -2.49 -2.30
N CYS A 80 -5.38 -2.94 -2.40
CA CYS A 80 -6.47 -2.12 -2.95
C CYS A 80 -6.69 -0.84 -2.14
N MET A 81 -6.71 -0.93 -0.81
CA MET A 81 -6.85 0.25 0.04
C MET A 81 -5.67 1.21 -0.07
N LEU A 82 -4.44 0.71 -0.30
CA LEU A 82 -3.27 1.54 -0.54
C LEU A 82 -3.36 2.29 -1.88
N GLN A 83 -4.08 1.76 -2.87
CA GLN A 83 -4.42 2.49 -4.09
C GLN A 83 -5.37 3.66 -3.81
N ASP A 84 -6.33 3.49 -2.91
CA ASP A 84 -7.24 4.56 -2.47
C ASP A 84 -6.49 5.62 -1.65
N VAL A 85 -5.58 5.19 -0.76
CA VAL A 85 -4.64 6.08 -0.06
C VAL A 85 -3.84 6.90 -1.08
N GLY A 86 -3.24 6.24 -2.07
CA GLY A 86 -2.50 6.91 -3.14
C GLY A 86 -3.37 7.90 -3.90
N SER A 87 -4.62 7.55 -4.20
CA SER A 87 -5.55 8.45 -4.89
C SER A 87 -5.88 9.70 -4.07
N ASN A 88 -6.02 9.58 -2.75
CA ASN A 88 -6.19 10.72 -1.84
C ASN A 88 -4.94 11.61 -1.82
N LEU A 89 -3.76 11.03 -1.63
CA LEU A 89 -2.48 11.76 -1.61
C LEU A 89 -2.18 12.47 -2.93
N ALA A 90 -2.55 11.85 -4.06
CA ALA A 90 -2.42 12.45 -5.39
C ALA A 90 -3.42 13.58 -5.65
N THR A 91 -4.33 13.88 -4.72
CA THR A 91 -5.37 14.90 -4.85
C THR A 91 -5.25 15.93 -3.71
N PRO A 92 -4.26 16.83 -3.76
CA PRO A 92 -4.01 17.79 -2.69
C PRO A 92 -5.24 18.68 -2.46
N LEU A 93 -5.71 18.74 -1.21
CA LEU A 93 -6.97 19.42 -0.87
C LEU A 93 -6.97 20.90 -1.27
N SER A 94 -5.81 21.57 -1.21
CA SER A 94 -5.70 22.99 -1.58
C SER A 94 -5.95 23.27 -3.07
N SER A 95 -5.72 22.26 -3.92
CA SER A 95 -5.89 22.34 -5.38
C SER A 95 -7.13 21.59 -5.90
N ALA A 96 -7.84 20.90 -5.01
CA ALA A 96 -8.94 20.02 -5.37
C ALA A 96 -10.25 20.78 -5.63
N ARG A 97 -11.06 20.24 -6.53
CA ARG A 97 -12.45 20.67 -6.78
C ARG A 97 -13.39 19.59 -6.27
N GLU A 98 -14.67 19.94 -6.08
CA GLU A 98 -15.67 19.03 -5.54
C GLU A 98 -15.73 17.64 -6.22
N PRO A 99 -15.62 17.49 -7.56
CA PRO A 99 -15.57 16.17 -8.19
C PRO A 99 -14.33 15.35 -7.82
N HIS A 100 -13.17 16.01 -7.64
CA HIS A 100 -11.94 15.35 -7.20
C HIS A 100 -12.14 14.80 -5.78
N LEU A 101 -12.62 15.66 -4.87
CA LEU A 101 -12.84 15.32 -3.46
C LEU A 101 -13.82 14.16 -3.29
N LYS A 102 -14.94 14.15 -4.04
CA LYS A 102 -15.89 13.03 -4.00
C LYS A 102 -15.26 11.72 -4.43
N ARG A 103 -14.43 11.74 -5.48
CA ARG A 103 -13.81 10.53 -6.05
C ARG A 103 -12.68 9.98 -5.17
N THR A 104 -11.99 10.83 -4.41
CA THR A 104 -10.81 10.44 -3.62
C THR A 104 -11.00 10.59 -2.12
N SER A 105 -12.25 10.68 -1.67
CA SER A 105 -12.59 10.70 -0.24
C SER A 105 -12.13 9.41 0.46
N PHE A 106 -11.67 9.53 1.70
CA PHE A 106 -11.16 8.40 2.48
C PHE A 106 -11.91 8.30 3.81
N SER A 107 -12.81 7.32 3.91
CA SER A 107 -13.62 7.11 5.11
C SER A 107 -12.83 6.43 6.24
N GLU A 108 -13.36 6.49 7.47
CA GLU A 108 -12.76 5.80 8.64
C GLU A 108 -12.98 4.28 8.64
N LYS A 109 -13.90 3.75 7.84
CA LYS A 109 -14.28 2.31 7.84
C LYS A 109 -13.09 1.34 7.69
N PRO A 110 -12.11 1.57 6.80
CA PRO A 110 -10.96 0.67 6.67
C PRO A 110 -10.07 0.63 7.92
N VAL A 111 -10.05 1.70 8.74
CA VAL A 111 -9.33 1.72 10.02
C VAL A 111 -9.99 0.75 11.00
N LEU A 112 -11.32 0.83 11.12
CA LEU A 112 -12.09 -0.05 12.01
C LEU A 112 -11.99 -1.52 11.58
N GLU A 113 -11.92 -1.78 10.28
CA GLU A 113 -11.74 -3.14 9.76
C GLU A 113 -10.36 -3.71 10.13
N LEU A 114 -9.29 -2.91 10.06
CA LEU A 114 -7.96 -3.34 10.52
C LEU A 114 -7.97 -3.66 12.02
N GLU A 115 -8.65 -2.86 12.84
CA GLU A 115 -8.80 -3.11 14.28
C GLU A 115 -9.47 -4.45 14.55
N GLN A 116 -10.56 -4.77 13.83
CA GLN A 116 -11.23 -6.08 13.95
C GLN A 116 -10.30 -7.26 13.58
N TRP A 117 -9.50 -7.11 12.51
CA TRP A 117 -8.55 -8.16 12.15
C TRP A 117 -7.40 -8.29 13.15
N ILE A 118 -6.88 -7.17 13.67
CA ILE A 118 -5.87 -7.14 14.73
C ILE A 118 -6.36 -7.92 15.94
N ASP A 119 -7.57 -7.65 16.41
CA ASP A 119 -8.15 -8.31 17.57
C ASP A 119 -8.28 -9.82 17.33
N SER A 120 -8.83 -10.22 16.18
CA SER A 120 -9.03 -11.64 15.82
C SER A 120 -7.73 -12.45 15.76
N TYR A 121 -6.64 -11.88 15.24
CA TYR A 121 -5.34 -12.56 15.22
C TYR A 121 -4.65 -12.53 16.59
N THR A 122 -4.82 -11.44 17.35
CA THR A 122 -4.23 -11.30 18.68
C THR A 122 -4.78 -12.34 19.66
N GLU A 123 -6.07 -12.65 19.60
CA GLU A 123 -6.70 -13.69 20.43
C GLU A 123 -6.08 -15.09 20.25
N GLN A 124 -5.52 -15.37 19.07
CA GLN A 124 -4.89 -16.65 18.75
C GLN A 124 -3.40 -16.70 19.14
N LEU A 125 -2.81 -15.56 19.48
CA LEU A 125 -1.37 -15.43 19.73
C LEU A 125 -1.03 -15.61 21.20
N PRO A 126 0.15 -16.18 21.53
CA PRO A 126 0.67 -16.11 22.87
C PRO A 126 0.92 -14.65 23.28
N PRO A 127 0.69 -14.28 24.55
CA PRO A 127 0.91 -12.92 25.04
C PRO A 127 2.33 -12.42 24.77
N LEU A 128 2.44 -11.21 24.22
CA LEU A 128 3.74 -10.56 23.99
C LEU A 128 4.24 -9.96 25.30
N ARG A 129 5.32 -10.53 25.87
CA ARG A 129 5.89 -10.09 27.15
C ARG A 129 7.21 -9.34 27.01
N ALA A 130 7.80 -9.34 25.82
CA ALA A 130 9.09 -8.70 25.53
C ALA A 130 9.14 -8.26 24.07
N PHE A 131 10.09 -7.38 23.74
CA PHE A 131 10.37 -7.05 22.34
C PHE A 131 10.88 -8.28 21.59
N ILE A 132 10.44 -8.43 20.34
CA ILE A 132 10.87 -9.51 19.44
C ILE A 132 11.73 -8.93 18.32
N LEU A 133 12.72 -9.72 17.90
CA LEU A 133 13.46 -9.46 16.67
C LEU A 133 12.56 -9.73 15.46
N PRO A 134 12.69 -8.98 14.36
CA PRO A 134 11.88 -9.15 13.16
C PRO A 134 12.31 -10.39 12.36
N VAL A 135 12.05 -11.58 12.89
CA VAL A 135 12.38 -12.88 12.33
C VAL A 135 11.21 -13.85 12.55
N GLY A 136 11.22 -15.00 11.89
CA GLY A 136 10.18 -16.03 12.08
C GLY A 136 9.78 -16.77 10.81
N GLY A 137 10.70 -16.97 9.86
CA GLY A 137 10.40 -17.50 8.53
C GLY A 137 10.20 -16.41 7.49
N ARG A 138 10.02 -16.80 6.22
CA ARG A 138 9.93 -15.87 5.08
C ARG A 138 8.72 -14.94 5.18
N SER A 139 7.54 -15.51 5.43
CA SER A 139 6.29 -14.75 5.57
C SER A 139 6.37 -13.73 6.70
N SER A 140 6.78 -14.17 7.90
CA SER A 140 6.92 -13.30 9.08
C SER A 140 7.94 -12.18 8.86
N SER A 141 9.13 -12.50 8.31
CA SER A 141 10.17 -11.51 8.06
C SER A 141 9.75 -10.49 6.99
N ALA A 142 9.06 -10.93 5.95
CA ALA A 142 8.50 -10.05 4.93
C ALA A 142 7.40 -9.13 5.51
N LEU A 143 6.51 -9.64 6.35
CA LEU A 143 5.50 -8.83 7.05
C LEU A 143 6.14 -7.80 8.00
N HIS A 144 7.22 -8.14 8.69
CA HIS A 144 7.99 -7.19 9.47
C HIS A 144 8.69 -6.12 8.62
N LEU A 145 9.15 -6.46 7.41
CA LEU A 145 9.66 -5.50 6.45
C LEU A 145 8.53 -4.56 5.98
N SER A 146 7.38 -5.12 5.57
CA SER A 146 6.19 -4.34 5.20
C SER A 146 5.80 -3.37 6.31
N ARG A 147 5.81 -3.80 7.58
CA ARG A 147 5.55 -2.93 8.73
C ARG A 147 6.54 -1.75 8.81
N ALA A 148 7.83 -1.99 8.58
CA ALA A 148 8.83 -0.93 8.61
C ALA A 148 8.64 0.08 7.46
N VAL A 149 8.33 -0.41 6.26
CA VAL A 149 7.98 0.42 5.09
C VAL A 149 6.68 1.19 5.34
N CYS A 150 5.69 0.58 5.97
CA CYS A 150 4.41 1.21 6.34
C CYS A 150 4.63 2.42 7.24
N ARG A 151 5.47 2.26 8.28
CA ARG A 151 5.86 3.38 9.15
C ARG A 151 6.65 4.46 8.40
N ARG A 152 7.38 4.11 7.34
CA ARG A 152 8.05 5.10 6.48
C ARG A 152 7.02 5.88 5.66
N ALA A 153 6.05 5.19 5.05
CA ALA A 153 4.94 5.83 4.34
C ALA A 153 4.15 6.78 5.26
N GLU A 154 3.84 6.34 6.49
CA GLU A 154 3.20 7.18 7.52
C GLU A 154 3.98 8.48 7.77
N ARG A 155 5.30 8.41 7.95
CA ARG A 155 6.15 9.61 8.15
C ARG A 155 6.15 10.55 6.95
N CYS A 156 5.98 10.05 5.73
CA CYS A 156 5.84 10.88 4.54
C CYS A 156 4.46 11.53 4.43
N VAL A 157 3.41 10.88 4.95
CA VAL A 157 2.03 11.36 4.91
C VAL A 157 1.72 12.37 6.02
N VAL A 158 2.29 12.20 7.22
CA VAL A 158 2.00 13.07 8.38
C VAL A 158 2.17 14.57 8.07
N PRO A 159 3.26 15.03 7.42
CA PRO A 159 3.40 16.45 7.05
C PRO A 159 2.30 16.95 6.12
N LEU A 160 1.84 16.12 5.18
CA LEU A 160 0.76 16.47 4.25
C LEU A 160 -0.57 16.66 4.98
N VAL A 161 -0.88 15.79 5.95
CA VAL A 161 -2.07 15.93 6.79
C VAL A 161 -1.98 17.19 7.67
N GLN A 162 -0.81 17.45 8.26
CA GLN A 162 -0.59 18.66 9.08
C GLN A 162 -0.71 19.95 8.27
N ALA A 163 -0.30 19.92 7.00
CA ALA A 163 -0.47 21.03 6.05
C ALA A 163 -1.91 21.17 5.52
N GLY A 164 -2.81 20.25 5.86
CA GLY A 164 -4.18 20.24 5.35
C GLY A 164 -4.29 19.82 3.88
N GLU A 165 -3.33 19.08 3.35
CA GLU A 165 -3.29 18.63 1.95
C GLU A 165 -3.86 17.23 1.74
N ALA A 166 -4.02 16.44 2.81
CA ALA A 166 -4.54 15.07 2.76
C ALA A 166 -5.54 14.80 3.89
N ASP A 167 -6.39 13.80 3.70
CA ASP A 167 -7.38 13.40 4.71
C ASP A 167 -6.69 12.77 5.95
N PRO A 168 -6.99 13.21 7.19
CA PRO A 168 -6.41 12.63 8.39
C PRO A 168 -6.61 11.12 8.55
N ASN A 169 -7.69 10.56 7.99
CA ASN A 169 -7.96 9.12 8.04
C ASN A 169 -6.93 8.30 7.27
N VAL A 170 -6.23 8.89 6.28
CA VAL A 170 -5.12 8.22 5.59
C VAL A 170 -3.97 7.94 6.56
N ALA A 171 -3.58 8.93 7.37
CA ALA A 171 -2.54 8.75 8.38
C ALA A 171 -2.97 7.74 9.46
N LYS A 172 -4.22 7.82 9.93
CA LYS A 172 -4.78 6.82 10.87
C LYS A 172 -4.75 5.40 10.30
N TYR A 173 -5.08 5.23 9.03
CA TYR A 173 -5.05 3.94 8.34
C TYR A 173 -3.63 3.36 8.29
N LEU A 174 -2.63 4.15 7.87
CA LEU A 174 -1.24 3.69 7.82
C LEU A 174 -0.68 3.37 9.22
N ASN A 175 -1.06 4.15 10.22
CA ASN A 175 -0.70 3.89 11.61
C ASN A 175 -1.22 2.50 12.06
N ARG A 176 -2.52 2.26 11.88
CA ARG A 176 -3.18 1.00 12.24
C ARG A 176 -2.73 -0.18 11.39
N LEU A 177 -2.43 0.05 10.11
CA LEU A 177 -1.90 -0.97 9.20
C LEU A 177 -0.55 -1.48 9.69
N SER A 178 0.29 -0.61 10.28
CA SER A 178 1.57 -1.04 10.84
C SER A 178 1.39 -2.00 12.03
N ASP A 179 0.35 -1.81 12.85
CA ASP A 179 -0.02 -2.74 13.93
C ASP A 179 -0.53 -4.07 13.36
N PHE A 180 -1.40 -4.03 12.36
CA PHE A 180 -1.91 -5.22 11.68
C PHE A 180 -0.78 -6.07 11.08
N LEU A 181 0.17 -5.45 10.38
CA LEU A 181 1.34 -6.13 9.81
C LEU A 181 2.24 -6.73 10.89
N PHE A 182 2.35 -6.09 12.07
CA PHE A 182 3.06 -6.66 13.21
C PHE A 182 2.37 -7.92 13.73
N VAL A 183 1.05 -7.87 13.94
CA VAL A 183 0.27 -9.00 14.44
C VAL A 183 0.28 -10.16 13.45
N LEU A 184 0.13 -9.90 12.14
CA LEU A 184 0.25 -10.93 11.11
C LEU A 184 1.65 -11.55 11.07
N ALA A 185 2.73 -10.78 11.27
CA ALA A 185 4.07 -11.33 11.29
C ALA A 185 4.26 -12.37 12.41
N ARG A 186 3.70 -12.09 13.59
CA ARG A 186 3.66 -13.03 14.73
C ARG A 186 2.82 -14.26 14.41
N TYR A 187 1.63 -14.04 13.85
CA TYR A 187 0.71 -15.11 13.47
C TYR A 187 1.32 -16.07 12.45
N ALA A 188 1.95 -15.53 11.41
CA ALA A 188 2.63 -16.32 10.38
C ALA A 188 3.75 -17.19 10.99
N ALA A 189 4.58 -16.62 11.87
CA ALA A 189 5.63 -17.38 12.54
C ALA A 189 5.05 -18.54 13.37
N MET A 190 4.03 -18.28 14.18
CA MET A 190 3.36 -19.30 15.00
C MET A 190 2.77 -20.42 14.14
N ARG A 191 2.02 -20.07 13.08
CA ARG A 191 1.35 -21.03 12.20
C ARG A 191 2.33 -21.86 11.37
N GLU A 192 3.52 -21.34 11.10
CA GLU A 192 4.61 -22.05 10.42
C GLU A 192 5.53 -22.82 11.37
N GLY A 193 5.22 -22.86 12.69
CA GLY A 193 6.04 -23.52 13.70
C GLY A 193 7.42 -22.89 13.88
N LYS A 194 7.54 -21.57 13.63
CA LYS A 194 8.76 -20.79 13.83
C LYS A 194 8.72 -20.06 15.17
N GLU A 195 9.85 -20.03 15.86
CA GLU A 195 9.99 -19.29 17.11
C GLU A 195 10.24 -17.80 16.88
N GLU A 196 9.51 -16.97 17.61
CA GLU A 196 9.86 -15.56 17.79
C GLU A 196 11.16 -15.46 18.62
N LYS A 197 12.12 -14.66 18.18
CA LYS A 197 13.35 -14.43 18.94
C LYS A 197 13.18 -13.19 19.81
N ILE A 198 13.29 -13.37 21.13
CA ILE A 198 13.24 -12.27 22.09
C ILE A 198 14.51 -11.41 21.93
N TYR A 199 14.34 -10.10 21.93
CA TYR A 199 15.45 -9.16 21.98
C TYR A 199 16.17 -9.29 23.32
N VAL A 200 17.48 -9.52 23.26
CA VAL A 200 18.38 -9.48 24.42
C VAL A 200 19.28 -8.26 24.27
N ARG A 201 19.32 -7.41 25.29
CA ARG A 201 20.25 -6.27 25.32
C ARG A 201 21.68 -6.83 25.42
N PRO A 202 22.59 -6.51 24.48
CA PRO A 202 23.99 -6.90 24.62
C PRO A 202 24.59 -6.33 25.90
N GLU A 203 25.44 -7.10 26.58
CA GLU A 203 26.26 -6.58 27.67
C GLU A 203 27.28 -5.55 27.12
N PRO A 204 27.61 -4.50 27.89
CA PRO A 204 28.50 -3.42 27.43
C PRO A 204 29.90 -3.89 27.02
#